data_AF-A0A2E3R1R5-F1
#
_entry.id   AF-A0A2E3R1R5-F1
#
_cell.length_a   1.000
_cell.length_b   1.000
_cell.length_c   1.000
_cell.angle_alpha   90.00
_cell.angle_beta   90.00
_cell.angle_gamma   90.00
#
_symmetry.space_group_name_H-M   'P 1'
#
loop_
_entity.id
_entity.type
_entity.pdbx_description
1 polymer ?
#
loop_
_entity_poly.entity_id
_entity_poly.type
_entity_poly.pdbx_seq_one_letter_code
_entity_poly.pdbx_strand_id
1 'polypeptide(L)'
;MLRRSGAEAASGAAGPRAGCLRTGMSKALWRKLGYRRGMVACLDEAPEHYRALLRGLPQDVRLDGTLDDRPKLIHHFTTEAEGLRARLAVFKDVIPKTGAIWISWPKKASGVPTDMSGDAVRAAALPLGLVDVKVCRIDETWTALKLVIRKEDR
;
A
#
# COMPACT_ATOMS: atom_id res chain seq x y z
N MET A 1 55.10 21.90 -49.54
CA MET A 1 54.76 23.11 -48.75
C MET A 1 53.24 23.17 -48.56
N LEU A 2 52.79 23.82 -47.47
CA LEU A 2 51.40 24.00 -46.99
C LEU A 2 50.81 22.78 -46.27
N ARG A 3 50.80 22.72 -44.92
CA ARG A 3 50.07 23.52 -43.90
C ARG A 3 48.62 23.07 -43.70
N ARG A 4 48.34 22.59 -42.48
CA ARG A 4 47.23 22.88 -41.52
C ARG A 4 46.80 21.57 -40.83
N SER A 5 46.99 21.43 -39.51
CA SER A 5 46.19 22.03 -38.41
C SER A 5 44.75 21.50 -38.45
N GLY A 6 44.18 20.87 -37.43
CA GLY A 6 44.65 20.56 -36.07
C GLY A 6 43.55 19.82 -35.28
N ALA A 7 43.91 19.47 -34.04
CA ALA A 7 43.08 19.28 -32.84
C ALA A 7 41.89 18.28 -32.86
N GLU A 8 42.07 17.20 -32.09
CA GLU A 8 41.01 16.50 -31.37
C GLU A 8 40.11 17.46 -30.58
N ALA A 9 38.81 17.19 -30.61
CA ALA A 9 37.84 17.75 -29.66
C ALA A 9 37.04 16.60 -29.04
N ALA A 10 37.40 16.23 -27.81
CA ALA A 10 36.48 15.64 -26.86
C ALA A 10 35.64 16.77 -26.24
N SER A 11 34.34 16.52 -26.00
CA SER A 11 33.65 16.81 -24.72
C SER A 11 32.14 17.01 -24.90
N GLY A 12 31.38 16.11 -24.26
CA GLY A 12 30.35 16.46 -23.28
C GLY A 12 29.18 17.36 -23.70
N ALA A 13 28.02 16.73 -23.94
CA ALA A 13 26.73 17.38 -23.72
C ALA A 13 25.93 16.57 -22.69
N ALA A 14 26.06 16.99 -21.44
CA ALA A 14 25.24 16.52 -20.32
C ALA A 14 23.81 17.01 -20.51
N GLY A 15 22.87 16.07 -20.66
CA GLY A 15 21.43 16.37 -20.54
C GLY A 15 21.11 16.89 -19.13
N PRO A 16 20.10 17.76 -18.99
CA PRO A 16 19.78 18.37 -17.71
C PRO A 16 19.40 17.28 -16.70
N ARG A 17 20.28 17.09 -15.71
CA ARG A 17 19.98 16.32 -14.49
C ARG A 17 18.83 17.04 -13.80
N ALA A 18 17.63 16.48 -13.89
CA ALA A 18 16.50 16.88 -13.07
C ALA A 18 16.96 16.85 -11.60
N GLY A 19 17.16 18.04 -11.04
CA GLY A 19 17.47 18.23 -9.64
C GLY A 19 16.30 17.70 -8.83
N CYS A 20 16.44 16.49 -8.31
CA CYS A 20 15.55 15.97 -7.28
C CYS A 20 15.80 16.80 -6.03
N LEU A 21 15.00 17.84 -5.86
CA LEU A 21 14.88 18.59 -4.61
C LEU A 21 14.60 17.59 -3.49
N ARG A 22 15.62 17.38 -2.64
CA ARG A 22 15.52 16.57 -1.44
C ARG A 22 14.73 17.36 -0.39
N THR A 23 13.42 17.35 -0.50
CA THR A 23 12.52 17.71 0.60
C THR A 23 12.36 16.49 1.51
N GLY A 24 12.46 16.71 2.83
CA GLY A 24 12.54 15.67 3.86
C GLY A 24 11.52 14.54 3.64
N MET A 25 12.02 13.35 3.30
CA MET A 25 11.19 12.24 2.86
C MET A 25 10.49 11.58 4.05
N SER A 26 9.35 12.12 4.47
CA SER A 26 8.32 11.23 5.02
C SER A 26 8.07 10.14 3.95
N LYS A 27 8.37 8.88 4.28
CA LYS A 27 8.23 7.77 3.31
C LYS A 27 6.82 7.81 2.70
N ALA A 28 6.72 7.88 1.37
CA ALA A 28 5.45 7.92 0.64
C ALA A 28 4.48 6.85 1.16
N LEU A 29 3.19 7.18 1.27
CA LEU A 29 2.18 6.30 1.90
C LEU A 29 2.19 4.91 1.27
N TRP A 30 2.24 4.80 -0.05
CA TRP A 30 2.27 3.51 -0.75
C TRP A 30 3.48 2.63 -0.32
N ARG A 31 4.65 3.23 -0.07
CA ARG A 31 5.83 2.50 0.45
C ARG A 31 5.62 2.03 1.89
N LYS A 32 4.87 2.78 2.70
CA LYS A 32 4.54 2.40 4.09
C LYS A 32 3.56 1.25 4.15
N LEU A 33 2.62 1.22 3.21
CA LEU A 33 1.61 0.17 3.02
C LEU A 33 2.18 -1.09 2.36
N GLY A 34 3.35 -0.96 1.72
CA GLY A 34 4.08 -2.10 1.17
C GLY A 34 3.72 -2.41 -0.28
N TYR A 35 3.19 -1.44 -1.02
CA TYR A 35 3.05 -1.59 -2.47
C TYR A 35 4.43 -1.77 -3.13
N ARG A 36 4.49 -2.63 -4.14
CA ARG A 36 5.68 -3.10 -4.85
C ARG A 36 5.38 -3.02 -6.34
N ARG A 37 6.39 -2.69 -7.15
CA ARG A 37 6.28 -2.68 -8.61
C ARG A 37 5.73 -3.99 -9.17
N GLY A 38 4.89 -3.90 -10.19
CA GLY A 38 4.33 -5.06 -10.89
C GLY A 38 3.29 -5.85 -10.09
N MET A 39 2.83 -5.35 -8.93
CA MET A 39 1.84 -6.07 -8.13
C MET A 39 0.40 -5.70 -8.52
N VAL A 40 -0.50 -6.65 -8.28
CA VAL A 40 -1.94 -6.42 -8.27
C VAL A 40 -2.41 -6.32 -6.82
N ALA A 41 -3.14 -5.25 -6.52
CA ALA A 41 -3.80 -5.03 -5.24
C ALA A 41 -5.30 -4.87 -5.46
N CYS A 42 -6.07 -5.41 -4.51
CA CYS A 42 -7.52 -5.25 -4.46
C CYS A 42 -7.85 -4.18 -3.41
N LEU A 43 -8.64 -3.19 -3.82
CA LEU A 43 -9.20 -2.17 -2.95
C LEU A 43 -10.66 -2.50 -2.70
N ASP A 44 -10.99 -2.88 -1.48
CA ASP A 44 -12.32 -3.31 -1.09
C ASP A 44 -12.98 -2.22 -0.23
N GLU A 45 -14.16 -1.73 -0.64
CA GLU A 45 -14.89 -0.63 0.02
C GLU A 45 -14.08 0.67 0.19
N ALA A 46 -13.06 0.88 -0.65
CA ALA A 46 -12.16 2.02 -0.50
C ALA A 46 -12.85 3.36 -0.81
N PRO A 47 -12.62 4.42 -0.01
CA PRO A 47 -13.19 5.73 -0.28
C PRO A 47 -12.57 6.35 -1.55
N GLU A 48 -13.33 7.18 -2.25
CA GLU A 48 -12.97 7.73 -3.56
C GLU A 48 -11.60 8.43 -3.58
N HIS A 49 -11.26 9.15 -2.49
CA HIS A 49 -10.01 9.89 -2.38
C HIS A 49 -8.79 9.01 -2.09
N TYR A 50 -8.95 7.73 -1.75
CA TYR A 50 -7.83 6.87 -1.34
C TYR A 50 -6.77 6.72 -2.43
N ARG A 51 -7.19 6.58 -3.70
CA ARG A 51 -6.26 6.53 -4.84
C ARG A 51 -5.39 7.78 -4.92
N ALA A 52 -5.96 8.94 -4.61
CA ALA A 52 -5.24 10.21 -4.59
C ALA A 52 -4.27 10.34 -3.40
N LEU A 53 -4.39 9.52 -2.35
CA LEU A 53 -3.41 9.46 -1.25
C LEU A 53 -2.18 8.62 -1.60
N LEU A 54 -2.29 7.73 -2.59
CA LEU A 54 -1.19 6.90 -3.09
C LEU A 54 -0.34 7.61 -4.16
N ARG A 55 -0.20 8.94 -4.11
CA ARG A 55 0.58 9.70 -5.10
C ARG A 55 2.00 9.15 -5.25
N GLY A 56 2.46 9.07 -6.49
CA GLY A 56 3.77 8.51 -6.83
C GLY A 56 3.85 6.99 -6.72
N LEU A 57 2.71 6.29 -6.66
CA LEU A 57 2.67 4.85 -6.86
C LEU A 57 3.22 4.50 -8.25
N PRO A 58 4.10 3.49 -8.39
CA PRO A 58 4.60 3.08 -9.70
C PRO A 58 3.47 2.68 -10.64
N GLN A 59 3.58 3.07 -11.91
CA GLN A 59 2.57 2.82 -12.95
C GLN A 59 2.30 1.33 -13.24
N ASP A 60 3.25 0.47 -12.87
CA ASP A 60 3.13 -0.99 -13.01
C ASP A 60 2.41 -1.64 -11.81
N VAL A 61 1.92 -0.84 -10.84
CA VAL A 61 1.04 -1.31 -9.77
C VAL A 61 -0.41 -1.14 -10.17
N ARG A 62 -1.15 -2.23 -10.13
CA ARG A 62 -2.58 -2.27 -10.40
C ARG A 62 -3.37 -2.22 -9.10
N LEU A 63 -4.34 -1.30 -9.02
CA LEU A 63 -5.23 -1.09 -7.87
C LEU A 63 -6.68 -1.50 -8.17
N ASP A 64 -6.92 -2.00 -9.37
CA ASP A 64 -8.17 -2.48 -9.94
C ASP A 64 -8.31 -4.01 -9.82
N GLY A 65 -7.44 -4.65 -9.02
CA GLY A 65 -7.51 -6.09 -8.80
C GLY A 65 -8.79 -6.48 -8.07
N THR A 66 -9.32 -7.63 -8.45
CA THR A 66 -10.41 -8.31 -7.78
C THR A 66 -9.86 -9.39 -6.84
N LEU A 67 -10.74 -10.08 -6.11
CA LEU A 67 -10.33 -11.24 -5.33
C LEU A 67 -9.96 -12.44 -6.24
N ASP A 68 -10.56 -12.54 -7.42
CA ASP A 68 -10.26 -13.60 -8.40
C ASP A 68 -8.83 -13.51 -8.94
N ASP A 69 -8.24 -12.31 -8.97
CA ASP A 69 -6.83 -12.08 -9.34
C ASP A 69 -5.82 -12.60 -8.30
N ARG A 70 -6.28 -13.17 -7.17
CA ARG A 70 -5.43 -13.63 -6.04
C ARG A 70 -4.38 -12.55 -5.64
N PRO A 71 -4.83 -11.32 -5.32
CA PRO A 71 -3.95 -10.17 -5.17
C PRO A 71 -2.95 -10.37 -4.02
N LYS A 72 -1.74 -9.84 -4.16
CA LYS A 72 -0.71 -9.91 -3.10
C LYS A 72 -1.00 -8.96 -1.94
N LEU A 73 -1.89 -7.99 -2.15
CA LEU A 73 -2.35 -7.04 -1.14
C LEU A 73 -3.84 -6.79 -1.30
N ILE A 74 -4.58 -6.98 -0.23
CA ILE A 74 -5.99 -6.57 -0.12
C ILE A 74 -6.03 -5.42 0.86
N HIS A 75 -6.69 -4.32 0.52
CA HIS A 75 -6.92 -3.20 1.42
C HIS A 75 -8.42 -2.99 1.54
N HIS A 76 -8.98 -3.40 2.68
CA HIS A 76 -10.39 -3.28 2.99
C HIS A 76 -10.65 -2.11 3.94
N PHE A 77 -11.70 -1.35 3.68
CA PHE A 77 -12.15 -0.24 4.51
C PHE A 77 -13.53 -0.57 5.09
N THR A 78 -13.72 -0.32 6.38
CA THR A 78 -15.02 -0.51 7.02
C THR A 78 -15.19 0.44 8.19
N THR A 79 -16.44 0.80 8.47
CA THR A 79 -16.86 1.52 9.67
C THR A 79 -17.50 0.60 10.71
N GLU A 80 -17.74 -0.66 10.36
CA GLU A 80 -18.52 -1.62 11.13
C GLU A 80 -17.71 -2.90 11.43
N ALA A 81 -17.82 -3.41 12.66
CA ALA A 81 -17.21 -4.65 13.09
C ALA A 81 -18.02 -5.88 12.68
N GLU A 82 -19.33 -5.69 12.47
CA GLU A 82 -20.19 -6.72 11.94
C GLU A 82 -19.70 -7.20 10.57
N GLY A 83 -19.74 -8.51 10.32
CA GLY A 83 -19.28 -9.10 9.06
C GLY A 83 -17.75 -9.13 8.84
N LEU A 84 -16.95 -8.37 9.60
CA LEU A 84 -15.50 -8.28 9.39
C LEU A 84 -14.80 -9.65 9.43
N ARG A 85 -15.17 -10.52 10.37
CA ARG A 85 -14.58 -11.87 10.47
C ARG A 85 -14.89 -12.70 9.23
N ALA A 86 -16.13 -12.64 8.71
CA ALA A 86 -16.51 -13.37 7.50
C ALA A 86 -15.74 -12.84 6.29
N ARG A 87 -15.61 -11.51 6.16
CA ARG A 87 -14.83 -10.88 5.08
C ARG A 87 -13.34 -11.26 5.17
N LEU A 88 -12.75 -11.24 6.36
CA LEU A 88 -11.37 -11.68 6.60
C LEU A 88 -11.15 -13.16 6.25
N ALA A 89 -12.15 -14.03 6.47
CA ALA A 89 -12.05 -15.43 6.07
C ALA A 89 -11.93 -15.58 4.55
N VAL A 90 -12.72 -14.82 3.78
CA VAL A 90 -12.63 -14.77 2.32
C VAL A 90 -11.24 -14.26 1.88
N PHE A 91 -10.78 -13.16 2.48
CA PHE A 91 -9.47 -12.60 2.14
C PHE A 91 -8.32 -13.58 2.44
N LYS A 92 -8.40 -14.31 3.55
CA LYS A 92 -7.41 -15.32 3.92
C LYS A 92 -7.34 -16.46 2.90
N ASP A 93 -8.48 -16.91 2.38
CA ASP A 93 -8.52 -17.98 1.37
C ASP A 93 -7.92 -17.53 0.03
N VAL A 94 -8.11 -16.25 -0.30
CA VAL A 94 -7.68 -15.66 -1.56
C VAL A 94 -6.21 -15.23 -1.56
N ILE A 95 -5.70 -14.73 -0.46
CA ILE A 95 -4.37 -14.13 -0.44
C ILE A 95 -3.26 -15.19 -0.47
N PRO A 96 -2.17 -15.00 -1.24
CA PRO A 96 -1.02 -15.89 -1.14
C PRO A 96 -0.42 -15.84 0.27
N LYS A 97 0.28 -16.91 0.67
CA LYS A 97 0.95 -17.05 1.98
C LYS A 97 1.91 -15.91 2.34
N THR A 98 2.46 -15.22 1.34
CA THR A 98 3.37 -14.07 1.49
C THR A 98 2.68 -12.71 1.37
N GLY A 99 1.37 -12.68 1.11
CA GLY A 99 0.60 -11.47 0.94
C GLY A 99 0.24 -10.79 2.27
N ALA A 100 -0.44 -9.65 2.15
CA ALA A 100 -0.89 -8.87 3.29
C ALA A 100 -2.32 -8.35 3.12
N ILE A 101 -3.06 -8.34 4.22
CA ILE A 101 -4.38 -7.72 4.30
C ILE A 101 -4.22 -6.44 5.14
N TRP A 102 -4.69 -5.30 4.63
CA TRP A 102 -4.84 -4.08 5.39
C TRP A 102 -6.30 -3.87 5.70
N ILE A 103 -6.64 -3.70 6.98
CA ILE A 103 -7.98 -3.30 7.41
C ILE A 103 -7.91 -1.86 7.86
N SER A 104 -8.72 -1.01 7.25
CA SER A 104 -8.81 0.42 7.54
C SER A 104 -10.15 0.77 8.16
N TRP A 105 -10.10 1.61 9.20
CA TRP A 105 -11.29 2.13 9.87
C TRP A 105 -11.09 3.60 10.27
N PRO A 106 -12.17 4.37 10.47
CA PRO A 106 -12.06 5.75 10.91
C PRO A 106 -11.47 5.85 12.32
N LYS A 107 -10.64 6.85 12.57
CA LYS A 107 -10.17 7.16 13.92
C LYS A 107 -11.31 7.76 14.72
N LYS A 108 -11.33 7.51 16.03
CA LYS A 108 -12.27 8.16 16.96
C LYS A 108 -12.31 9.68 16.83
N ALA A 109 -11.16 10.31 16.60
CA ALA A 109 -11.04 11.76 16.44
C ALA A 109 -11.53 12.31 15.08
N SER A 110 -11.91 11.45 14.12
CA SER A 110 -12.37 11.88 12.79
C SER A 110 -13.83 12.36 12.76
N GLY A 111 -14.60 12.08 13.81
CA GLY A 111 -16.03 12.38 13.87
C GLY A 111 -16.92 11.45 13.03
N VAL A 112 -16.34 10.51 12.27
CA VAL A 112 -17.10 9.49 11.54
C VAL A 112 -17.57 8.41 12.53
N PRO A 113 -18.88 8.11 12.61
CA PRO A 113 -19.41 7.03 13.44
C PRO A 113 -18.80 5.69 13.06
N THR A 114 -18.31 4.95 14.05
CA THR A 114 -17.73 3.63 13.85
C THR A 114 -17.67 2.87 15.17
N ASP A 115 -17.91 1.56 15.13
CA ASP A 115 -17.66 0.63 16.24
C ASP A 115 -16.26 -0.04 16.15
N MET A 116 -15.50 0.30 15.09
CA MET A 116 -14.23 -0.31 14.79
C MET A 116 -13.09 0.21 15.66
N SER A 117 -12.16 -0.70 15.95
CA SER A 117 -10.92 -0.42 16.67
C SER A 117 -9.83 -1.41 16.25
N GLY A 118 -8.58 -1.13 16.63
CA GLY A 118 -7.50 -2.09 16.39
C GLY A 118 -7.74 -3.42 17.09
N ASP A 119 -8.39 -3.39 18.26
CA ASP A 119 -8.74 -4.59 19.02
C ASP A 119 -9.89 -5.36 18.37
N ALA A 120 -10.89 -4.68 17.79
CA ALA A 120 -11.92 -5.33 16.99
C ALA A 120 -11.32 -6.07 15.79
N VAL A 121 -10.36 -5.45 15.08
CA VAL A 121 -9.64 -6.10 13.98
C VAL A 121 -8.86 -7.31 14.47
N ARG A 122 -8.09 -7.18 15.56
CA ARG A 122 -7.32 -8.29 16.13
C ARG A 122 -8.21 -9.45 16.59
N ALA A 123 -9.33 -9.15 17.24
CA ALA A 123 -10.31 -10.15 17.70
C ALA A 123 -10.93 -10.92 16.53
N ALA A 124 -11.22 -10.26 15.41
CA ALA A 124 -11.72 -10.90 14.21
C ALA A 124 -10.65 -11.72 13.46
N ALA A 125 -9.40 -11.25 13.46
CA ALA A 125 -8.29 -11.84 12.71
C ALA A 125 -7.67 -13.08 13.39
N LEU A 126 -7.48 -13.02 14.72
CA LEU A 126 -6.73 -14.03 15.47
C LEU A 126 -7.29 -15.45 15.33
N PRO A 127 -8.62 -15.69 15.41
CA PRO A 127 -9.20 -17.03 15.22
C PRO A 127 -9.01 -17.61 13.82
N LEU A 128 -8.67 -16.77 12.84
CA LEU A 128 -8.43 -17.17 11.46
C LEU A 128 -6.95 -17.50 11.20
N GLY A 129 -6.06 -17.35 12.19
CA GLY A 129 -4.61 -17.49 12.00
C GLY A 129 -3.96 -16.28 11.31
N LEU A 130 -4.65 -15.13 11.28
CA LEU A 130 -4.10 -13.87 10.84
C LEU A 130 -3.50 -13.14 12.05
N VAL A 131 -2.27 -12.64 11.91
CA VAL A 131 -1.57 -11.89 12.96
C VAL A 131 -1.26 -10.48 12.51
N ASP A 132 -1.35 -9.54 13.45
CA ASP A 132 -1.02 -8.16 13.20
C ASP A 132 0.48 -7.92 13.17
N VAL A 133 0.88 -6.98 12.31
CA VAL A 133 2.30 -6.66 12.07
C VAL A 133 2.58 -5.19 12.33
N LYS A 134 1.67 -4.32 11.89
CA LYS A 134 1.92 -2.88 11.86
C LYS A 134 0.64 -2.09 11.78
N VAL A 135 0.57 -1.01 12.54
CA VAL A 135 -0.43 0.06 12.37
C VAL A 135 0.12 1.17 11.47
N CYS A 136 -0.73 1.76 10.63
CA CYS A 136 -0.41 2.92 9.80
C CYS A 136 -1.56 3.91 9.76
N ARG A 137 -1.28 5.20 10.02
CA ARG A 137 -2.19 6.28 9.67
C ARG A 137 -2.24 6.43 8.15
N ILE A 138 -3.45 6.46 7.58
CA ILE A 138 -3.67 6.64 6.14
C ILE A 138 -3.76 8.13 5.82
N ASP A 139 -4.69 8.82 6.46
CA ASP A 139 -4.92 10.26 6.37
C ASP A 139 -5.45 10.79 7.71
N GLU A 140 -6.25 11.86 7.72
CA GLU A 140 -6.88 12.39 8.93
C GLU A 140 -8.01 11.51 9.45
N THR A 141 -8.76 10.89 8.54
CA THR A 141 -9.92 10.07 8.86
C THR A 141 -9.51 8.64 9.21
N TRP A 142 -8.71 8.00 8.38
CA TRP A 142 -8.48 6.56 8.40
C TRP A 142 -7.17 6.17 9.09
N THR A 143 -7.23 5.10 9.86
CA THR A 143 -6.07 4.32 10.32
C THR A 143 -6.17 2.91 9.75
N ALA A 144 -5.07 2.17 9.73
CA ALA A 144 -5.03 0.83 9.18
C ALA A 144 -4.17 -0.12 10.02
N LEU A 145 -4.57 -1.39 10.10
CA LEU A 145 -3.77 -2.48 10.67
C LEU A 145 -3.41 -3.48 9.58
N LYS A 146 -2.13 -3.81 9.49
CA LYS A 146 -1.61 -4.85 8.60
C LYS A 146 -1.72 -6.20 9.28
N LEU A 147 -2.38 -7.13 8.59
CA LEU A 147 -2.49 -8.53 8.93
C LEU A 147 -1.73 -9.38 7.91
N VAL A 148 -1.15 -10.48 8.38
CA VAL A 148 -0.52 -11.51 7.54
C VAL A 148 -0.85 -12.89 8.09
N ILE A 149 -0.74 -13.90 7.23
CA ILE A 149 -0.77 -15.31 7.67
C ILE A 149 0.44 -15.57 8.56
N ARG A 150 0.22 -16.21 9.73
CA ARG A 150 1.27 -16.61 10.68
C ARG A 150 2.39 -17.36 9.98
N LYS A 151 3.62 -17.22 10.48
CA LYS A 151 4.79 -17.87 9.88
C LYS A 151 4.69 -19.40 9.91
N GLU A 152 4.09 -19.97 10.95
CA GLU A 152 3.89 -21.42 11.08
C GLU A 152 2.91 -21.99 10.04
N ASP A 153 2.02 -21.15 9.48
CA ASP A 153 1.03 -21.52 8.47
C ASP A 153 1.49 -21.20 7.02
N ARG A 154 2.76 -20.80 6.84
CA ARG A 154 3.37 -20.51 5.52
C ARG A 154 4.08 -21.72 4.92
#